data_AF-A0A397CWN0-F1
#
_entry.id   AF-A0A397CWN0-F1
#
_cell.length_a   1.000
_cell.length_b   1.000
_cell.length_c   1.000
_cell.angle_alpha   90.00
_cell.angle_beta   90.00
_cell.angle_gamma   90.00
#
_symmetry.space_group_name_H-M   'P 1'
#
loop_
_entity.id
_entity.type
_entity.pdbx_description
1 polymer ?
#
loop_
_entity_poly.entity_id
_entity_poly.type
_entity_poly.pdbx_seq_one_letter_code
_entity_poly.pdbx_strand_id
1 'polypeptide(L)'
;MCSIVDEEVALEEIFENQRMHIFGKWGPNYLWPTDRSRFSNRQGDKELSFNKVECPEHWTWTSEWKVDMKYTECDEEGWSYATDFPRFKYHLAKGKSNARKVGSSVRRRRWVRTMCLNPDADSSSVAF
;
A
#
# COMPACT_ATOMS: atom_id res chain seq x y z
N MET A 1 -13.68 -10.89 32.34
CA MET A 1 -12.30 -10.51 31.98
C MET A 1 -11.92 -11.38 30.78
N CYS A 2 -12.13 -10.88 29.57
CA CYS A 2 -11.72 -11.59 28.35
C CYS A 2 -10.20 -11.53 28.28
N SER A 3 -9.56 -12.68 28.41
CA SER A 3 -8.15 -12.87 28.10
C SER A 3 -7.92 -12.43 26.66
N ILE A 4 -7.03 -11.45 26.49
CA ILE A 4 -6.45 -11.07 25.21
C ILE A 4 -5.70 -12.31 24.75
N VAL A 5 -6.33 -13.08 23.86
CA VAL A 5 -5.57 -13.96 22.98
C VAL A 5 -4.68 -13.02 22.19
N ASP A 6 -3.36 -13.24 22.21
CA ASP A 6 -2.42 -12.53 21.34
C ASP A 6 -2.80 -12.87 19.88
N GLU A 7 -3.79 -12.16 19.34
CA GLU A 7 -4.18 -12.30 17.95
C GLU A 7 -2.95 -11.94 17.12
N GLU A 8 -2.40 -12.91 16.39
CA GLU A 8 -1.34 -12.63 15.44
C GLU A 8 -1.94 -11.77 14.33
N VAL A 9 -1.66 -10.45 14.36
CA VAL A 9 -2.15 -9.49 13.38
C VAL A 9 -1.08 -9.25 12.33
N ALA A 10 -1.41 -9.51 11.07
CA ALA A 10 -0.58 -9.19 9.92
C ALA A 10 -1.17 -8.02 9.12
N LEU A 11 -0.29 -7.31 8.43
CA LEU A 11 -0.62 -6.14 7.63
C LEU A 11 -0.20 -6.38 6.18
N GLU A 12 -1.16 -6.27 5.28
CA GLU A 12 -0.95 -6.32 3.84
C GLU A 12 -0.91 -4.91 3.26
N GLU A 13 -0.13 -4.70 2.19
CA GLU A 13 0.10 -3.37 1.65
C GLU A 13 0.21 -3.30 0.12
N ILE A 14 -0.39 -2.26 -0.44
CA ILE A 14 -0.26 -1.91 -1.86
C ILE A 14 0.14 -0.44 -1.95
N PHE A 15 1.05 -0.12 -2.85
CA PHE A 15 1.40 1.26 -3.16
C PHE A 15 0.82 1.67 -4.50
N GLU A 16 0.01 2.73 -4.49
CA GLU A 16 -0.48 3.41 -5.68
C GLU A 16 0.52 4.47 -6.14
N ASN A 17 0.87 4.48 -7.42
CA ASN A 17 1.83 5.39 -8.03
C ASN A 17 1.15 6.24 -9.11
N GLN A 18 1.50 7.52 -9.18
CA GLN A 18 1.08 8.42 -10.25
C GLN A 18 2.21 9.38 -10.64
N ARG A 19 2.21 9.81 -11.90
CA ARG A 19 3.08 10.86 -12.42
C ARG A 19 2.26 12.11 -12.75
N MET A 20 2.89 13.27 -12.65
CA MET A 20 2.32 14.53 -13.11
C MET A 20 2.55 14.69 -14.61
N HIS A 21 1.49 14.97 -15.35
CA HIS A 21 1.56 15.42 -16.73
C HIS A 21 2.22 16.81 -16.84
N ILE A 22 2.75 17.16 -18.02
CA ILE A 22 3.33 18.49 -18.29
C ILE A 22 2.34 19.66 -18.04
N PHE A 23 1.04 19.36 -18.01
CA PHE A 23 -0.03 20.33 -17.71
C PHE A 23 -0.53 20.27 -16.25
N GLY A 24 0.24 19.66 -15.33
CA GLY A 24 -0.05 19.66 -13.90
C GLY A 24 -1.11 18.66 -13.42
N LYS A 25 -1.60 17.78 -14.29
CA LYS A 25 -2.57 16.73 -13.92
C LYS A 25 -1.85 15.48 -13.41
N TRP A 26 -2.28 14.96 -12.26
CA TRP A 26 -1.80 13.69 -11.74
C TRP A 26 -2.59 12.51 -12.31
N GLY A 27 -1.91 11.41 -12.63
CA GLY A 27 -2.60 10.20 -13.05
C GLY A 27 -1.67 9.03 -13.33
N PRO A 28 -2.22 7.80 -13.38
CA PRO A 28 -1.46 6.60 -13.73
C PRO A 28 -1.11 6.54 -15.23
N ASN A 29 -1.93 7.16 -16.09
CA ASN A 29 -1.72 7.18 -17.55
C ASN A 29 -0.50 8.02 -17.98
N TYR A 30 0.13 8.73 -17.04
CA TYR A 30 1.33 9.52 -17.29
C TYR A 30 2.59 8.80 -16.83
N LEU A 31 2.49 7.62 -16.23
CA LEU A 31 3.66 6.82 -15.83
C LEU A 31 4.47 6.44 -17.07
N TRP A 32 5.79 6.59 -16.98
CA TRP A 32 6.70 6.16 -18.04
C TRP A 32 6.87 4.64 -18.02
N PRO A 33 7.31 4.02 -19.12
CA PRO A 33 7.61 2.58 -19.15
C PRO A 33 8.64 2.13 -18.10
N THR A 34 9.54 3.03 -17.70
CA THR A 34 10.56 2.80 -16.67
C THR A 34 10.09 3.12 -15.25
N ASP A 35 8.89 3.67 -15.10
CA ASP A 35 8.29 3.94 -13.79
C ASP A 35 7.72 2.66 -13.17
N ARG A 36 7.30 2.76 -11.91
CA ARG A 36 6.57 1.70 -11.23
C ARG A 36 5.17 1.57 -11.82
N SER A 37 4.62 0.36 -11.90
CA SER A 37 3.21 0.12 -12.24
C SER A 37 2.28 0.92 -11.32
N ARG A 38 1.06 1.21 -11.79
CA ARG A 38 0.05 1.98 -11.02
C ARG A 38 -0.10 1.46 -9.59
N PHE A 39 -0.16 0.14 -9.43
CA PHE A 39 -0.20 -0.51 -8.13
C PHE A 39 1.00 -1.45 -8.03
N SER A 40 1.72 -1.37 -6.92
CA SER A 40 2.99 -2.09 -6.75
C SER A 40 3.23 -2.48 -5.30
N ASN A 41 4.13 -3.43 -5.09
CA ASN A 41 4.70 -3.70 -3.76
C ASN A 41 5.53 -2.50 -3.25
N ARG A 42 6.04 -2.58 -2.02
CA ARG A 42 6.87 -1.53 -1.41
C ARG A 42 8.07 -1.13 -2.25
N GLN A 43 8.76 -2.08 -2.85
CA GLN A 43 9.96 -1.85 -3.67
C GLN A 43 9.62 -1.18 -5.01
N GLY A 44 8.42 -1.41 -5.53
CA GLY A 44 7.97 -0.88 -6.81
C GLY A 44 8.36 -1.73 -8.01
N ASP A 45 8.87 -2.94 -7.79
CA ASP A 45 9.35 -3.87 -8.81
C ASP A 45 8.34 -4.97 -9.18
N LYS A 46 7.32 -5.19 -8.33
CA LYS A 46 6.22 -6.11 -8.59
C LYS A 46 4.90 -5.37 -8.69
N GLU A 47 4.19 -5.58 -9.79
CA GLU A 47 2.82 -5.11 -9.96
C GLU A 47 1.85 -5.88 -9.06
N LEU A 48 0.94 -5.17 -8.41
CA LEU A 48 -0.09 -5.74 -7.54
C LEU A 48 -1.48 -5.26 -7.99
N SER A 49 -2.51 -5.93 -7.49
CA SER A 49 -3.90 -5.54 -7.72
C SER A 49 -4.72 -5.91 -6.49
N PHE A 50 -5.55 -5.00 -6.00
CA PHE A 50 -6.41 -5.22 -4.82
C PHE A 50 -7.20 -6.54 -4.89
N ASN A 51 -7.72 -6.86 -6.08
CA ASN A 51 -8.56 -8.06 -6.30
C ASN A 51 -7.75 -9.36 -6.44
N LYS A 52 -6.42 -9.28 -6.55
CA LYS A 52 -5.53 -10.45 -6.71
C LYS A 52 -4.78 -10.78 -5.42
N VAL A 53 -5.02 -10.03 -4.35
CA VAL A 53 -4.44 -10.28 -3.04
C VAL A 53 -5.35 -11.25 -2.31
N GLU A 54 -4.91 -12.50 -2.21
CA GLU A 54 -5.63 -13.58 -1.53
C GLU A 54 -5.28 -13.58 -0.04
N CYS A 55 -6.25 -13.97 0.80
CA CYS A 55 -5.99 -14.19 2.21
C CYS A 55 -5.21 -15.51 2.35
N PRO A 56 -4.07 -15.54 3.07
CA PRO A 56 -3.38 -16.79 3.34
C PRO A 56 -4.26 -17.78 4.12
N GLU A 57 -3.92 -19.06 4.04
CA GLU A 57 -4.62 -20.12 4.77
C GLU A 57 -4.58 -19.90 6.28
N HIS A 58 -5.71 -20.13 6.95
CA HIS A 58 -5.94 -19.82 8.37
C HIS A 58 -5.85 -18.33 8.75
N TRP A 59 -5.82 -17.41 7.78
CA TRP A 59 -5.96 -15.97 8.06
C TRP A 59 -7.36 -15.49 7.69
N THR A 60 -7.82 -14.43 8.35
CA THR A 60 -9.05 -13.74 7.99
C THR A 60 -8.82 -12.25 7.97
N TRP A 61 -9.25 -11.60 6.89
CA TRP A 61 -9.20 -10.15 6.79
C TRP A 61 -10.10 -9.49 7.85
N THR A 62 -9.52 -8.58 8.63
CA THR A 62 -10.20 -7.84 9.70
C THR A 62 -10.54 -6.41 9.34
N SER A 63 -10.03 -5.92 8.21
CA SER A 63 -10.36 -4.59 7.70
C SER A 63 -10.56 -4.60 6.19
N GLU A 64 -11.15 -3.54 5.67
CA GLU A 64 -11.04 -3.19 4.26
C GLU A 64 -9.69 -2.51 3.97
N TRP A 65 -9.38 -2.35 2.69
CA TRP A 65 -8.26 -1.51 2.26
C TRP A 65 -8.51 -0.06 2.65
N LYS A 66 -7.51 0.55 3.31
CA LYS A 66 -7.55 1.96 3.72
C LYS A 66 -6.24 2.66 3.40
N VAL A 67 -6.32 3.96 3.19
CA VAL A 67 -5.12 4.79 2.99
C VAL A 67 -4.37 4.92 4.32
N ASP A 68 -3.07 4.66 4.30
CA ASP A 68 -2.20 4.83 5.45
C ASP A 68 -1.65 6.27 5.51
N MET A 69 -2.28 7.08 6.35
CA MET A 69 -1.91 8.48 6.60
C MET A 69 -0.72 8.65 7.55
N LYS A 70 -0.20 7.55 8.12
CA LYS A 70 0.82 7.58 9.19
C LYS A 70 2.16 7.02 8.76
N TYR A 71 2.22 6.33 7.61
CA TYR A 71 3.45 5.71 7.12
C TYR A 71 4.60 6.70 6.95
N THR A 72 4.33 7.84 6.32
CA THR A 72 5.30 8.91 6.04
C THR A 72 4.55 10.24 5.91
N GLU A 73 5.25 11.38 5.85
CA GLU A 73 4.61 12.67 5.55
C GLU A 73 3.82 12.61 4.22
N CYS A 74 2.53 12.91 4.29
CA CYS A 74 1.64 12.91 3.15
C CYS A 74 0.66 14.09 3.22
N ASP A 75 0.01 14.40 2.10
CA ASP A 75 -1.11 15.32 2.09
C ASP A 75 -2.38 14.69 2.70
N GLU A 76 -3.47 15.46 2.72
CA GLU A 76 -4.78 15.07 3.26
C GLU A 76 -5.42 13.86 2.55
N GLU A 77 -4.97 13.54 1.33
CA GLU A 77 -5.44 12.38 0.56
C GLU A 77 -4.49 11.17 0.68
N GLY A 78 -3.43 11.29 1.47
CA GLY A 78 -2.42 10.25 1.71
C GLY A 78 -1.34 10.17 0.64
N TRP A 79 -1.17 11.19 -0.20
CA TRP A 79 -0.10 11.23 -1.18
C TRP A 79 1.18 11.79 -0.59
N SER A 80 2.25 11.04 -0.79
CA SER A 80 3.62 11.50 -0.60
C SER A 80 4.24 11.83 -1.96
N TYR A 81 5.11 12.85 -2.00
CA TYR A 81 5.61 13.44 -3.25
C TYR A 81 7.14 13.37 -3.39
N ALA A 82 7.63 13.25 -4.63
CA ALA A 82 9.04 13.45 -4.96
C ALA A 82 9.24 13.92 -6.41
N THR A 83 10.48 14.26 -6.77
CA THR A 83 10.87 14.61 -8.14
C THR A 83 10.89 13.39 -9.08
N ASP A 84 11.24 12.20 -8.58
CA ASP A 84 11.25 10.94 -9.34
C ASP A 84 11.17 9.71 -8.41
N PHE A 85 10.91 8.52 -8.99
CA PHE A 85 10.77 7.29 -8.23
C PHE A 85 12.06 6.78 -7.54
N PRO A 86 13.26 6.87 -8.16
CA PRO A 86 14.51 6.53 -7.47
C PRO A 86 14.75 7.34 -6.19
N ARG A 87 14.58 8.68 -6.23
CA ARG A 87 14.66 9.53 -5.03
C ARG A 87 13.56 9.20 -4.03
N PHE A 88 12.37 8.86 -4.50
CA PHE A 88 11.28 8.39 -3.64
C PHE A 88 11.72 7.17 -2.81
N LYS A 89 12.35 6.17 -3.44
CA LYS A 89 12.86 4.97 -2.75
C LYS A 89 13.90 5.35 -1.69
N TYR A 90 14.82 6.24 -2.04
CA TYR A 90 15.86 6.70 -1.12
C TYR A 90 15.28 7.46 0.10
N HIS A 91 14.30 8.34 -0.11
CA HIS A 91 13.65 9.07 0.98
C HIS A 91 12.85 8.13 1.89
N LEU A 92 12.05 7.22 1.32
CA LEU A 92 11.29 6.24 2.09
C LEU A 92 12.19 5.34 2.95
N ALA A 93 13.35 4.92 2.42
CA ALA A 93 14.32 4.13 3.18
C ALA A 93 14.88 4.87 4.40
N LYS A 94 14.78 6.21 4.43
CA LYS A 94 15.15 7.06 5.57
C LYS A 94 13.96 7.49 6.43
N GLY A 95 12.77 6.95 6.19
CA GLY A 95 11.53 7.40 6.84
C GLY A 95 11.13 8.83 6.46
N LYS A 96 11.63 9.35 5.34
CA LYS A 96 11.34 10.70 4.86
C LYS A 96 10.44 10.67 3.63
N SER A 97 9.59 11.66 3.51
CA SER A 97 8.81 11.97 2.31
C SER A 97 8.46 13.45 2.33
N ASN A 98 7.51 13.89 1.49
CA ASN A 98 7.04 15.26 1.47
C ASN A 98 5.53 15.26 1.19
N ALA A 99 4.78 16.11 1.90
CA ALA A 99 3.37 16.38 1.64
C ALA A 99 3.15 17.47 0.56
N ARG A 100 4.19 18.23 0.20
CA ARG A 100 4.09 19.37 -0.73
C ARG A 100 4.19 18.93 -2.20
N LYS A 101 3.20 19.36 -2.99
CA LYS A 101 3.11 19.09 -4.43
C LYS A 101 4.14 19.87 -5.28
N VAL A 102 4.55 21.05 -4.80
CA VAL A 102 5.41 21.98 -5.56
C VAL A 102 6.78 21.35 -5.85
N GLY A 103 7.21 21.43 -7.10
CA GLY A 103 8.50 20.87 -7.54
C GLY A 103 8.54 19.34 -7.64
N SER A 104 7.40 18.65 -7.47
CA SER A 104 7.32 17.19 -7.56
C SER A 104 6.79 16.75 -8.91
N SER A 105 7.17 15.56 -9.35
CA SER A 105 6.72 14.97 -10.62
C SER A 105 6.15 13.56 -10.46
N VAL A 106 6.37 12.93 -9.30
CA VAL A 106 5.76 11.65 -8.94
C VAL A 106 5.11 11.74 -7.58
N ARG A 107 4.04 10.98 -7.38
CA ARG A 107 3.40 10.79 -6.08
C ARG A 107 3.10 9.32 -5.83
N ARG A 108 3.11 8.94 -4.55
CA ARG A 108 2.84 7.58 -4.10
C ARG A 108 1.93 7.60 -2.88
N ARG A 109 0.98 6.67 -2.82
CA ARG A 109 0.04 6.50 -1.71
C ARG A 109 0.05 5.06 -1.24
N ARG A 110 0.17 4.85 0.07
CA ARG A 110 0.16 3.51 0.67
C ARG A 110 -1.27 3.15 1.07
N TRP A 111 -1.70 1.99 0.61
CA TRP A 111 -2.92 1.32 1.02
C TRP A 111 -2.55 0.16 1.92
N VAL A 112 -3.28 -0.03 3.01
CA VAL A 112 -3.07 -1.12 3.97
C VAL A 112 -4.37 -1.81 4.31
N ARG A 113 -4.27 -3.09 4.66
CA ARG A 113 -5.36 -3.92 5.17
C ARG A 113 -4.81 -4.83 6.27
N THR A 114 -5.60 -5.15 7.27
CA THR A 114 -5.20 -6.06 8.35
C THR A 114 -5.91 -7.40 8.25
N MET A 115 -5.23 -8.44 8.71
CA MET A 115 -5.76 -9.79 8.91
C MET A 115 -5.30 -10.33 10.27
N CYS A 116 -6.08 -11.23 10.84
CA CYS A 116 -5.70 -12.00 12.02
C CYS A 116 -5.61 -13.48 11.67
N LEU A 117 -4.74 -14.19 12.37
CA LEU A 117 -4.72 -15.64 12.34
C LEU A 117 -5.98 -16.17 13.01
N ASN A 118 -6.72 -17.00 12.28
CA ASN A 118 -7.85 -17.78 12.75
C ASN A 118 -7.40 -19.26 12.88
N PRO A 119 -6.95 -19.70 14.07
CA PRO A 119 -6.45 -21.06 14.27
C PRO A 119 -7.53 -22.13 14.09
N ASP A 120 -8.81 -21.75 14.12
CA ASP A 120 -9.95 -22.67 14.02
C ASP A 120 -10.50 -22.82 12.59
N ALA A 121 -9.88 -22.17 11.60
CA ALA A 121 -10.31 -22.24 10.20
C ALA A 121 -10.32 -23.67 9.62
N ASP A 122 -9.66 -24.62 10.30
CA ASP A 122 -9.51 -26.02 9.88
C ASP A 122 -10.37 -27.00 10.69
N SER A 123 -11.66 -26.69 10.85
CA SER A 123 -12.63 -27.65 11.43
C SER A 123 -14.00 -27.66 10.73
N SER A 124 -14.12 -26.99 9.58
CA SER A 124 -15.36 -26.95 8.78
C SER A 124 -15.14 -27.45 7.35
N SER A 125 -14.49 -28.61 7.19
CA SER A 125 -14.61 -29.36 5.94
C SER A 125 -14.86 -30.83 6.25
N VAL A 126 -15.79 -31.41 5.50
CA VAL A 126 -16.35 -32.77 5.59
C VAL A 126 -17.49 -32.96 6.61
N ALA A 127 -18.68 -32.55 6.20
CA ALA A 127 -19.88 -33.37 6.45
C ALA A 127 -20.51 -33.70 5.08
N PHE A 128 -20.30 -34.93 4.61
CA PHE A 128 -21.12 -35.59 3.58
C PHE A 128 -21.91 -36.70 4.27
#